data_AF-A0A7V3UHC4-F1
#
_entry.id   AF-A0A7V3UHC4-F1
#
_cell.length_a   1.000
_cell.length_b   1.000
_cell.length_c   1.000
_cell.angle_alpha   90.00
_cell.angle_beta   90.00
_cell.angle_gamma   90.00
#
_symmetry.space_group_name_H-M   'P 1'
#
loop_
_entity.id
_entity.type
_entity.pdbx_description
1 polymer ?
#
loop_
_entity_poly.entity_id
_entity_poly.type
_entity_poly.pdbx_seq_one_letter_code
_entity_poly.pdbx_strand_id
1 'polypeptide(L)' 'MKETFGQLISRLARINIEIWHEEEKARSPDDHQVARAKREIDRLNQLRNDLIEKIDAYLIQAVQEEKNGGDPGKSSG' A
#
# COMPACT_ATOMS: atom_id res chain seq x y z
N MET A 1 14.14 -9.69 -8.07
CA MET A 1 13.69 -10.32 -6.80
C MET A 1 12.28 -9.84 -6.52
N LYS A 2 11.36 -10.72 -6.07
CA LYS A 2 10.06 -10.27 -5.55
C LYS A 2 10.29 -9.47 -4.26
N GLU A 3 9.61 -8.35 -4.07
CA GLU A 3 9.63 -7.62 -2.80
C GLU A 3 9.07 -8.51 -1.68
N THR A 4 9.66 -8.42 -0.50
CA THR A 4 9.13 -9.08 0.70
C THR A 4 7.94 -8.31 1.26
N PHE A 5 7.10 -8.98 2.06
CA PHE A 5 5.99 -8.33 2.75
C PHE A 5 6.45 -7.13 3.60
N GLY A 6 7.55 -7.30 4.35
CA GLY A 6 8.15 -6.21 5.13
C GLY A 6 8.56 -5.01 4.28
N GLN A 7 9.13 -5.24 3.09
CA GLN A 7 9.49 -4.16 2.15
C GLN A 7 8.26 -3.41 1.65
N LEU A 8 7.16 -4.10 1.35
CA LEU A 8 5.89 -3.47 0.94
C LEU A 8 5.34 -2.58 2.06
N ILE A 9 5.32 -3.07 3.30
CA ILE A 9 4.86 -2.31 4.47
C ILE A 9 5.75 -1.10 4.74
N SER A 10 7.08 -1.25 4.67
CA SER A 10 8.00 -0.11 4.82
C SER A 10 7.77 0.96 3.75
N ARG A 11 7.51 0.57 2.50
CA ARG A 11 7.20 1.51 1.42
C ARG A 11 5.87 2.21 1.65
N LEU A 12 4.83 1.48 2.09
CA LEU A 12 3.52 2.06 2.41
C LEU A 12 3.65 3.11 3.53
N ALA A 13 4.37 2.78 4.59
CA ALA A 13 4.63 3.72 5.69
C ALA A 13 5.35 4.98 5.21
N ARG A 14 6.37 4.84 4.35
CA ARG A 14 7.09 5.98 3.75
C ARG A 14 6.17 6.87 2.93
N ILE A 15 5.32 6.29 2.08
CA ILE A 15 4.35 7.07 1.28
C ILE A 15 3.36 7.82 2.19
N ASN A 16 2.88 7.19 3.27
CA ASN A 16 2.00 7.88 4.22
C ASN A 16 2.69 9.08 4.90
N ILE A 17 3.97 8.97 5.24
CA ILE A 17 4.75 10.09 5.78
C ILE A 17 4.90 11.20 4.74
N GLU A 18 5.19 10.87 3.49
CA GLU A 18 5.27 11.85 2.40
C GLU A 18 3.94 12.60 2.21
N ILE A 19 2.80 11.90 2.24
CA ILE A 19 1.46 12.52 2.16
C ILE A 19 1.27 13.50 3.30
N TRP A 20 1.61 13.13 4.53
CA TRP A 20 1.49 14.00 5.69
C TRP A 20 2.29 15.31 5.51
N HIS A 21 3.50 15.24 4.96
CA HIS A 21 4.28 16.44 4.66
C HIS A 21 3.69 17.30 3.54
N GLU A 22 3.07 16.70 2.52
CA GLU A 22 2.35 17.48 1.50
C GLU A 22 1.08 18.12 2.08
N GLU A 23 0.39 17.45 2.99
CA GLU A 23 -0.75 18.02 3.72
C GLU A 23 -0.35 19.24 4.57
N GLU A 24 0.85 19.21 5.17
CA GLU A 24 1.41 20.40 5.83
C GLU A 24 1.57 21.57 4.86
N LYS A 25 2.13 21.33 3.66
CA LYS A 25 2.29 22.36 2.63
C LYS A 25 0.94 22.88 2.12
N ALA A 26 -0.09 22.03 2.09
CA ALA A 26 -1.45 22.40 1.72
C ALA A 26 -2.16 23.30 2.74
N ARG A 27 -1.57 23.57 3.91
CA ARG A 27 -2.05 24.55 4.91
C ARG A 27 -1.51 25.97 4.68
N SER A 28 -0.70 26.16 3.64
CA SER A 28 -0.16 27.46 3.28
C SER A 28 -1.26 28.46 2.89
N PRO A 29 -1.09 29.77 3.17
CA PRO A 29 -1.95 30.82 2.62
C PRO A 29 -1.67 31.14 1.14
N ASP A 30 -0.61 30.57 0.53
CA ASP A 30 -0.32 30.72 -0.90
C ASP A 30 -1.07 29.65 -1.72
N ASP A 31 -2.08 30.09 -2.47
CA ASP A 31 -2.90 29.24 -3.35
C ASP A 31 -2.07 28.43 -4.36
N HIS A 32 -0.97 28.99 -4.87
CA HIS A 32 -0.10 28.26 -5.79
C HIS A 32 0.64 27.11 -5.09
N GLN A 33 1.02 27.29 -3.82
CA GLN A 33 1.60 26.23 -3.01
C GLN A 33 0.56 25.15 -2.70
N VAL A 34 -0.66 25.54 -2.32
CA VAL A 34 -1.76 24.60 -2.07
C VAL A 34 -2.07 23.77 -3.33
N ALA A 35 -2.15 24.40 -4.50
CA ALA A 35 -2.42 23.69 -5.76
C ALA A 35 -1.28 22.74 -6.18
N ARG A 36 -0.03 23.01 -5.80
CA ARG A 36 1.08 22.07 -6.02
C ARG A 36 1.00 20.90 -5.04
N ALA A 37 0.79 21.18 -3.75
CA ALA A 37 0.66 20.17 -2.71
C ALA A 37 -0.48 19.19 -3.02
N LYS A 38 -1.65 19.68 -3.42
CA LYS A 38 -2.79 18.83 -3.80
C LYS A 38 -2.46 17.87 -4.96
N ARG A 39 -1.79 18.36 -6.00
CA ARG A 39 -1.36 17.51 -7.14
C ARG A 39 -0.39 16.42 -6.71
N GLU A 40 0.51 16.74 -5.76
CA GLU A 40 1.44 15.75 -5.23
C GLU A 40 0.73 14.73 -4.32
N ILE A 41 -0.20 15.19 -3.48
CA ILE A 41 -1.07 14.32 -2.67
C ILE A 41 -1.85 13.35 -3.55
N ASP A 42 -2.42 13.80 -4.67
CA ASP A 42 -3.16 12.92 -5.60
C ASP A 42 -2.24 11.82 -6.16
N ARG A 43 -1.02 12.19 -6.57
CA ARG A 43 -0.01 11.23 -7.05
C ARG A 43 0.39 10.23 -5.97
N LEU A 44 0.64 10.70 -4.75
CA LEU A 44 1.04 9.87 -3.62
C LEU A 44 -0.11 8.96 -3.15
N ASN A 45 -1.35 9.44 -3.17
CA ASN A 45 -2.53 8.65 -2.88
C ASN A 45 -2.69 7.50 -3.87
N GLN A 46 -2.44 7.72 -5.16
CA GLN A 46 -2.44 6.64 -6.14
C GLN A 46 -1.38 5.58 -5.80
N LEU A 47 -0.14 6.01 -5.51
CA LEU A 47 0.93 5.09 -5.13
C LEU A 47 0.62 4.34 -3.83
N ARG A 48 -0.05 4.97 -2.87
CA ARG A 48 -0.50 4.34 -1.64
C ARG A 48 -1.52 3.24 -1.94
N ASN A 49 -2.51 3.52 -2.78
CA ASN A 49 -3.53 2.55 -3.16
C ASN A 49 -2.92 1.36 -3.91
N ASP A 50 -2.03 1.62 -4.89
CA ASP A 50 -1.32 0.55 -5.62
C ASP A 50 -0.50 -0.35 -4.69
N LEU A 51 0.05 0.21 -3.60
CA LEU A 51 0.77 -0.55 -2.59
C LEU A 51 -0.16 -1.39 -1.72
N ILE A 52 -1.30 -0.84 -1.30
CA ILE A 52 -2.32 -1.55 -0.54
C ILE A 52 -2.84 -2.74 -1.35
N GLU A 53 -3.17 -2.55 -2.63
CA GLU A 53 -3.62 -3.63 -3.51
C GLU A 53 -2.59 -4.77 -3.63
N LYS A 54 -1.29 -4.43 -3.66
CA LYS A 54 -0.21 -5.43 -3.67
C LYS A 54 -0.10 -6.19 -2.35
N ILE A 55 -0.28 -5.49 -1.23
CA ILE A 55 -0.30 -6.08 0.12
C ILE A 55 -1.49 -7.03 0.24
N ASP A 56 -2.68 -6.60 -0.21
CA ASP A 56 -3.89 -7.41 -0.20
C ASP A 56 -3.72 -8.68 -1.05
N ALA A 57 -3.17 -8.55 -2.26
CA ALA A 57 -2.88 -9.70 -3.12
C ALA A 57 -1.91 -10.70 -2.46
N TYR A 58 -0.88 -10.20 -1.77
CA TYR A 58 0.06 -11.03 -1.03
C TYR A 58 -0.64 -11.81 0.11
N LEU A 59 -1.49 -11.14 0.88
CA LEU A 59 -2.19 -11.75 2.01
C LEU A 59 -3.26 -12.75 1.55
N ILE A 60 -4.01 -12.43 0.48
CA ILE A 60 -4.99 -13.35 -0.11
C ILE A 60 -4.31 -14.64 -0.55
N GLN A 61 -3.14 -14.53 -1.22
CA GLN A 61 -2.37 -15.70 -1.62
C GLN A 61 -1.96 -16.54 -0.41
N ALA A 62 -1.40 -15.92 0.63
CA ALA A 62 -0.96 -16.62 1.84
C ALA A 62 -2.12 -17.35 2.55
N VAL A 63 -3.28 -16.70 2.67
CA VAL A 63 -4.48 -17.31 3.28
C VAL A 63 -5.01 -18.46 2.44
N GLN A 64 -4.97 -18.35 1.10
CA GLN A 64 -5.42 -19.44 0.23
C GLN A 64 -4.48 -20.65 0.31
N GLU A 65 -3.17 -20.42 0.40
CA GLU A 65 -2.17 -21.48 0.60
C GLU A 65 -2.38 -22.20 1.94
N GLU A 66 -2.66 -21.47 3.02
CA GLU A 66 -3.01 -22.06 4.33
C GLU A 66 -4.26 -22.94 4.24
N LYS A 67 -5.35 -22.43 3.64
CA LYS A 67 -6.60 -23.18 3.47
C LYS A 67 -6.41 -24.44 2.63
N ASN A 68 -5.54 -24.40 1.62
CA ASN A 68 -5.24 -25.54 0.76
C ASN A 68 -4.28 -26.55 1.42
N GLY A 69 -3.42 -26.09 2.34
CA GLY A 69 -2.51 -26.94 3.11
C GLY A 69 -3.12 -27.54 4.38
N GLY A 70 -4.32 -27.08 4.78
CA GLY A 70 -5.04 -27.53 5.98
C GLY A 70 -5.99 -28.73 5.77
N ASP A 71 -6.04 -29.34 4.58
CA ASP A 71 -6.82 -30.56 4.34
C ASP A 71 -5.90 -31.81 4.24
N PRO A 72 -5.62 -32.51 5.37
CA PRO A 72 -4.99 -33.83 5.33
C PRO A 72 -5.97 -34.94 4.87
N GLY A 73 -7.18 -34.58 4.40
CA GLY A 73 -8.33 -35.46 4.25
C GLY A 73 -8.91 -35.54 2.85
N LYS A 74 -8.08 -35.68 1.81
CA LYS A 74 -8.50 -36.41 0.60
C LYS A 74 -7.65 -37.65 0.40
N SER A 75 -8.01 -38.71 1.14
CA SER A 75 -7.86 -40.05 0.62
C SER A 75 -8.78 -40.21 -0.59
N SER A 76 -8.20 -40.59 -1.72
CA SER A 76 -8.86 -41.13 -2.91
C SER A 76 -7.70 -41.75 -3.68
N GLY A 77 -7.59 -43.04 -3.94
CA GLY A 77 -8.42 -44.23 -3.77
C GLY A 77 -7.62 -45.36 -4.42
#